data_AF-A0A672S398-F1
#
_entry.id   AF-A0A672S398-F1
#
_cell.length_a   1.000
_cell.length_b   1.000
_cell.length_c   1.000
_cell.angle_alpha   90.00
_cell.angle_beta   90.00
_cell.angle_gamma   90.00
#
_symmetry.space_group_name_H-M   'P 1'
#
loop_
_entity.id
_entity.type
_entity.pdbx_description
1 polymer ?
#
loop_
_entity_poly.entity_id
_entity_poly.type
_entity_poly.pdbx_seq_one_letter_code
_entity_poly.pdbx_strand_id
1 'polypeptide(L)'
;TPKFFIQWTTNLHLDPTYHVTEDHTKVFLGSTGIPALGPGVFGDFLCDSPYQLILSAFSYMKQADLQPEFIIWTGDSPPHVPKEELSTDVVINVIANMTRTILQFFPQLPVYPALGNHDYWPQDQLPTSTNAIYDAVAKLWSPWLNPEAVATLQKGGFYSLVIKPGLRLVSLNTNLYYSPNQVTVNMTDPAGQFQWLQETLELSRQKLEKVYVIAHVPIGYLPYAINTTAVRESYNEQLVKIFRNYSDVQGQFYGHTHRDSIMVLLDHQGKPVNSIFVTPAVTPIKSLLEPFSNNPGIRAYLYHPENYALLDIWQVYLNLTEETWNKGQSGTCMNLLLGVEQPQSKVFDKYFNNFMVSYNLNRTCEGSCKTIQVTVSVHFFISSGVDA
;
A
#
# COMPACT_ATOMS: atom_id res chain seq x y z
N THR A 1 21.67 16.11 7.48
CA THR A 1 20.76 15.53 8.49
C THR A 1 19.75 14.64 7.79
N PRO A 2 19.44 13.44 8.32
CA PRO A 2 18.40 12.56 7.79
C PRO A 2 17.08 13.28 7.58
N LYS A 3 16.30 12.83 6.59
CA LYS A 3 15.03 13.44 6.20
C LYS A 3 13.90 12.42 6.28
N PHE A 4 12.68 12.90 6.50
CA PHE A 4 11.49 12.07 6.52
C PHE A 4 10.70 12.25 5.22
N PHE A 5 10.10 11.16 4.76
CA PHE A 5 8.86 11.22 3.99
C PHE A 5 7.82 10.35 4.68
N ILE A 6 6.54 10.56 4.39
CA ILE A 6 5.47 9.77 4.98
C ILE A 6 4.77 9.01 3.87
N GLN A 7 4.57 7.71 4.06
CA GLN A 7 3.55 6.98 3.32
C GLN A 7 2.26 7.13 4.14
N TRP A 8 1.50 8.15 3.74
CA TRP A 8 0.39 8.68 4.53
C TRP A 8 -0.71 7.67 4.72
N THR A 9 -1.10 7.04 3.63
CA THR A 9 -2.39 6.42 3.54
C THR A 9 -2.33 5.46 2.40
N THR A 10 -2.49 4.20 2.71
CA THR A 10 -2.94 3.24 1.73
C THR A 10 -4.21 2.66 2.29
N ASN A 11 -5.20 2.42 1.44
CA ASN A 11 -6.45 1.81 1.85
C ASN A 11 -7.14 2.69 2.91
N LEU A 12 -7.50 3.92 2.50
CA LEU A 12 -8.31 4.82 3.33
C LEU A 12 -9.72 4.26 3.46
N HIS A 13 -10.28 3.80 2.35
CA HIS A 13 -11.65 3.30 2.24
C HIS A 13 -12.63 4.14 3.06
N LEU A 14 -12.86 5.38 2.62
CA LEU A 14 -13.88 6.23 3.20
C LEU A 14 -15.24 5.57 3.02
N ASP A 15 -15.89 5.25 4.13
CA ASP A 15 -17.32 4.98 4.16
C ASP A 15 -18.09 6.28 4.46
N PRO A 16 -18.74 6.90 3.45
CA PRO A 16 -19.49 8.14 3.66
C PRO A 16 -20.82 7.91 4.40
N THR A 17 -21.24 6.66 4.59
CA THR A 17 -22.50 6.28 5.22
C THR A 17 -22.35 5.93 6.70
N TYR A 18 -21.11 5.81 7.19
CA TYR A 18 -20.83 5.44 8.58
C TYR A 18 -21.47 6.43 9.56
N HIS A 19 -22.29 5.92 10.47
CA HIS A 19 -22.82 6.66 11.61
C HIS A 19 -23.09 5.74 12.79
N VAL A 20 -22.90 6.25 14.01
CA VAL A 20 -23.19 5.52 15.24
C VAL A 20 -24.70 5.53 15.48
N THR A 21 -25.29 4.35 15.67
CA THR A 21 -26.73 4.15 15.87
C THR A 21 -26.97 2.92 16.76
N GLU A 22 -28.10 2.88 17.47
CA GLU A 22 -28.50 1.72 18.29
C GLU A 22 -28.77 0.46 17.44
N ASP A 23 -29.21 0.65 16.19
CA ASP A 23 -29.38 -0.44 15.25
C ASP A 23 -28.04 -0.74 14.55
N HIS A 24 -27.23 -1.60 15.15
CA HIS A 24 -25.88 -1.93 14.66
C HIS A 24 -25.83 -2.49 13.24
N THR A 25 -26.96 -2.91 12.66
CA THR A 25 -27.03 -3.35 11.26
C THR A 25 -27.06 -2.18 10.27
N LYS A 26 -27.34 -0.96 10.75
CA LYS A 26 -27.45 0.25 9.93
C LYS A 26 -26.28 1.21 10.11
N VAL A 27 -25.22 0.79 10.80
CA VAL A 27 -24.02 1.63 11.02
C VAL A 27 -23.40 2.08 9.71
N PHE A 28 -23.43 1.23 8.68
CA PHE A 28 -22.88 1.53 7.37
C PHE A 28 -23.56 0.69 6.27
N LEU A 29 -23.50 1.16 5.03
CA LEU A 29 -24.17 0.52 3.88
C LEU A 29 -23.56 -0.85 3.53
N GLY A 30 -22.26 -1.02 3.72
CA GLY A 30 -21.54 -2.27 3.47
C GLY A 30 -21.86 -3.40 4.45
N SER A 31 -22.65 -3.14 5.50
CA SER A 31 -22.94 -4.15 6.53
C SER A 31 -23.65 -5.37 5.96
N THR A 32 -24.40 -5.23 4.86
CA THR A 32 -25.25 -6.30 4.29
C THR A 32 -26.12 -7.02 5.34
N GLY A 33 -26.49 -6.30 6.41
CA GLY A 33 -27.26 -6.84 7.55
C GLY A 33 -26.42 -7.46 8.68
N ILE A 34 -25.10 -7.44 8.58
CA ILE A 34 -24.17 -7.88 9.63
C ILE A 34 -24.07 -6.75 10.68
N PRO A 35 -24.39 -7.01 11.95
CA PRO A 35 -24.27 -5.99 12.98
C PRO A 35 -22.80 -5.67 13.28
N ALA A 36 -22.47 -4.38 13.35
CA ALA A 36 -21.20 -3.92 13.92
C ALA A 36 -21.04 -4.41 15.37
N LEU A 37 -19.81 -4.73 15.78
CA LEU A 37 -19.54 -5.37 17.07
C LEU A 37 -19.57 -4.37 18.23
N GLY A 38 -19.15 -3.13 17.99
CA GLY A 38 -19.14 -2.03 18.95
C GLY A 38 -18.72 -0.73 18.24
N PRO A 39 -19.61 -0.13 17.44
CA PRO A 39 -19.26 1.02 16.60
C PRO A 39 -18.89 2.24 17.44
N GLY A 40 -17.65 2.71 17.27
CA GLY A 40 -17.13 3.92 17.90
C GLY A 40 -17.13 5.11 16.95
N VAL A 41 -16.65 6.25 17.43
CA VAL A 41 -16.53 7.47 16.60
C VAL A 41 -15.48 7.29 15.50
N PHE A 42 -14.45 6.49 15.77
CA PHE A 42 -13.36 6.21 14.84
C PHE A 42 -13.56 4.91 14.04
N GLY A 43 -14.67 4.20 14.20
CA GLY A 43 -14.99 3.03 13.37
C GLY A 43 -15.31 1.77 14.18
N ASP A 44 -15.35 0.66 13.45
CA ASP A 44 -15.52 -0.71 13.96
C ASP A 44 -14.70 -1.64 13.06
N PHE A 45 -14.21 -2.77 13.59
CA PHE A 45 -13.40 -3.70 12.79
C PHE A 45 -14.19 -4.41 11.66
N LEU A 46 -15.52 -4.31 11.62
CA LEU A 46 -16.34 -4.79 10.50
C LEU A 46 -16.71 -3.69 9.49
N CYS A 47 -16.28 -2.45 9.74
CA CYS A 47 -16.62 -1.29 8.93
C CYS A 47 -15.38 -0.71 8.24
N ASP A 48 -15.62 -0.06 7.11
CA ASP A 48 -14.65 0.84 6.53
C ASP A 48 -14.53 2.16 7.30
N SER A 49 -13.55 2.98 6.94
CA SER A 49 -13.20 4.17 7.72
C SER A 49 -14.31 5.21 7.71
N PRO A 50 -14.83 5.63 8.89
CA PRO A 50 -15.54 6.90 8.95
C PRO A 50 -14.60 8.05 8.60
N TYR A 51 -15.15 9.14 8.06
CA TYR A 51 -14.35 10.31 7.73
C TYR A 51 -13.59 10.87 8.95
N GLN A 52 -14.18 10.73 10.15
CA GLN A 52 -13.55 11.15 11.40
C GLN A 52 -12.25 10.39 11.73
N LEU A 53 -12.14 9.11 11.34
CA LEU A 53 -10.90 8.33 11.47
C LEU A 53 -9.81 8.88 10.55
N ILE A 54 -10.16 9.14 9.30
CA ILE A 54 -9.23 9.68 8.30
C ILE A 54 -8.72 11.07 8.75
N LEU A 55 -9.63 11.93 9.21
CA LEU A 55 -9.28 13.25 9.75
C LEU A 55 -8.39 13.15 10.99
N SER A 56 -8.60 12.16 11.87
CA SER A 56 -7.77 11.99 13.06
C SER A 56 -6.34 11.57 12.71
N ALA A 57 -6.16 10.71 11.70
CA ALA A 57 -4.84 10.35 11.18
C ALA A 57 -4.09 11.58 10.64
N PHE A 58 -4.79 12.42 9.87
CA PHE A 58 -4.24 13.65 9.31
C PHE A 58 -3.87 14.68 10.38
N SER A 59 -4.74 14.82 11.38
CA SER A 59 -4.49 15.66 12.54
C SER A 59 -3.27 15.19 13.34
N TYR A 60 -3.17 13.89 13.61
CA TYR A 60 -2.01 13.31 14.31
C TYR A 60 -0.71 13.63 13.58
N MET A 61 -0.66 13.44 12.26
CA MET A 61 0.57 13.68 11.48
C MET A 61 1.01 15.15 11.50
N LYS A 62 0.05 16.07 11.50
CA LYS A 62 0.34 17.50 11.65
C LYS A 62 0.90 17.82 13.04
N GLN A 63 0.40 17.15 14.09
CA GLN A 63 0.85 17.34 15.47
C GLN A 63 2.18 16.65 15.77
N ALA A 64 2.47 15.52 15.13
CA ALA A 64 3.70 14.75 15.31
C ALA A 64 4.94 15.51 14.79
N ASP A 65 4.73 16.55 13.98
CA ASP A 65 5.74 17.51 13.51
C ASP A 65 7.00 16.86 12.92
N LEU A 66 6.82 15.78 12.16
CA LEU A 66 7.93 15.04 11.53
C LEU A 66 8.62 15.81 10.40
N GLN A 67 8.06 16.95 9.99
CA GLN A 67 8.56 17.81 8.90
C GLN A 67 8.91 17.02 7.63
N PRO A 68 7.95 16.23 7.08
CA PRO A 68 8.23 15.40 5.92
C PRO A 68 8.43 16.24 4.66
N GLU A 69 9.26 15.74 3.74
CA GLU A 69 9.53 16.46 2.49
C GLU A 69 8.56 16.13 1.36
N PHE A 70 7.87 15.00 1.45
CA PHE A 70 6.81 14.59 0.53
C PHE A 70 5.95 13.49 1.17
N ILE A 71 4.81 13.23 0.53
CA ILE A 71 3.87 12.19 0.90
C ILE A 71 3.75 11.17 -0.25
N ILE A 72 3.70 9.89 0.07
CA ILE A 72 3.26 8.82 -0.84
C ILE A 72 1.84 8.38 -0.43
N TRP A 73 0.94 8.24 -1.41
CA TRP A 73 -0.44 7.76 -1.22
C TRP A 73 -0.74 6.63 -2.20
N THR A 74 -0.71 5.38 -1.75
CA THR A 74 -0.88 4.21 -2.63
C THR A 74 -2.34 3.75 -2.74
N GLY A 75 -3.27 4.68 -2.94
CA GLY A 75 -4.64 4.38 -3.39
C GLY A 75 -5.60 3.78 -2.38
N ASP A 76 -6.73 3.31 -2.92
CA ASP A 76 -7.93 2.74 -2.29
C ASP A 76 -8.69 3.71 -1.38
N SER A 77 -9.49 4.54 -2.03
CA SER A 77 -10.31 5.59 -1.40
C SER A 77 -11.77 5.16 -1.21
N PRO A 78 -12.46 4.56 -2.19
CA PRO A 78 -13.86 4.12 -2.02
C PRO A 78 -14.01 2.94 -1.06
N PRO A 79 -15.19 2.74 -0.45
CA PRO A 79 -15.43 1.66 0.50
C PRO A 79 -15.64 0.30 -0.19
N HIS A 80 -15.58 -0.76 0.60
CA HIS A 80 -15.97 -2.12 0.26
C HIS A 80 -17.48 -2.25 0.35
N VAL A 81 -18.16 -2.03 -0.78
CA VAL A 81 -19.60 -2.23 -0.93
C VAL A 81 -19.86 -2.97 -2.24
N PRO A 82 -21.04 -3.61 -2.41
CA PRO A 82 -21.42 -4.17 -3.70
C PRO A 82 -21.30 -3.14 -4.81
N LYS A 83 -20.83 -3.55 -6.00
CA LYS A 83 -20.58 -2.62 -7.12
C LYS A 83 -21.83 -1.83 -7.53
N GLU A 84 -23.03 -2.36 -7.26
CA GLU A 84 -24.33 -1.75 -7.52
C GLU A 84 -24.58 -0.50 -6.65
N GLU A 85 -23.90 -0.39 -5.51
CA GLU A 85 -23.95 0.77 -4.60
C GLU A 85 -22.97 1.88 -4.99
N LEU A 86 -22.10 1.62 -5.97
CA LEU A 86 -21.13 2.57 -6.50
C LEU A 86 -21.40 2.92 -7.96
N SER A 87 -20.72 3.95 -8.43
CA SER A 87 -20.65 4.34 -9.83
C SER A 87 -19.32 5.04 -10.10
N THR A 88 -18.98 5.24 -11.39
CA THR A 88 -17.81 6.03 -11.78
C THR A 88 -17.79 7.40 -11.11
N ASP A 89 -18.92 8.12 -11.08
CA ASP A 89 -19.01 9.45 -10.48
C ASP A 89 -18.82 9.42 -8.96
N VAL A 90 -19.38 8.43 -8.28
CA VAL A 90 -19.18 8.25 -6.83
C VAL A 90 -17.71 7.97 -6.51
N VAL A 91 -17.07 7.07 -7.26
CA VAL A 91 -15.63 6.79 -7.10
C VAL A 91 -14.79 8.04 -7.31
N ILE A 92 -15.02 8.79 -8.39
CA ILE A 92 -14.33 10.07 -8.65
C ILE A 92 -14.55 11.06 -7.51
N ASN A 93 -15.77 11.18 -6.99
CA ASN A 93 -16.09 12.08 -5.89
C ASN A 93 -15.38 11.71 -4.59
N VAL A 94 -15.26 10.41 -4.27
CA VAL A 94 -14.52 9.95 -3.09
C VAL A 94 -13.02 10.25 -3.23
N ILE A 95 -12.42 9.95 -4.40
CA ILE A 95 -11.01 10.28 -4.68
C ILE A 95 -10.78 11.80 -4.61
N ALA A 96 -11.70 12.59 -5.17
CA ALA A 96 -11.64 14.05 -5.11
C ALA A 96 -11.78 14.57 -3.67
N ASN A 97 -12.61 13.95 -2.84
CA ASN A 97 -12.73 14.28 -1.42
C ASN A 97 -11.39 14.04 -0.73
N MET A 98 -10.82 12.84 -0.82
CA MET A 98 -9.52 12.52 -0.22
C MET A 98 -8.41 13.45 -0.71
N THR A 99 -8.34 13.71 -2.01
CA THR A 99 -7.37 14.64 -2.60
C THR A 99 -7.49 16.04 -1.97
N ARG A 100 -8.71 16.57 -1.83
CA ARG A 100 -8.96 17.89 -1.22
C ARG A 100 -8.63 17.89 0.28
N THR A 101 -8.97 16.83 1.00
CA THR A 101 -8.65 16.71 2.43
C THR A 101 -7.15 16.71 2.65
N ILE A 102 -6.38 15.96 1.84
CA ILE A 102 -4.91 15.97 1.91
C ILE A 102 -4.37 17.39 1.66
N LEU A 103 -4.84 18.07 0.61
CA LEU A 103 -4.44 19.45 0.28
C LEU A 103 -4.78 20.44 1.40
N GLN A 104 -5.91 20.28 2.08
CA GLN A 104 -6.31 21.16 3.19
C GLN A 104 -5.38 21.02 4.39
N PHE A 105 -4.95 19.82 4.72
CA PHE A 105 -4.04 19.62 5.84
C PHE A 105 -2.58 19.92 5.48
N PHE A 106 -2.16 19.62 4.25
CA PHE A 106 -0.77 19.70 3.77
C PHE A 106 -0.64 20.50 2.46
N PRO A 107 -1.00 21.79 2.45
CA PRO A 107 -1.08 22.58 1.22
C PRO A 107 0.25 22.79 0.51
N GLN A 108 1.37 22.62 1.22
CA GLN A 108 2.73 22.86 0.70
C GLN A 108 3.51 21.57 0.45
N LEU A 109 2.98 20.40 0.81
CA LEU A 109 3.68 19.13 0.61
C LEU A 109 3.28 18.53 -0.74
N PRO A 110 4.26 18.15 -1.58
CA PRO A 110 3.95 17.35 -2.76
C PRO A 110 3.49 15.96 -2.32
N VAL A 111 2.45 15.46 -2.99
CA VAL A 111 1.88 14.13 -2.76
C VAL A 111 2.03 13.34 -4.05
N TYR A 112 2.52 12.10 -3.93
CA TYR A 112 2.71 11.20 -5.06
C TYR A 112 1.74 10.02 -4.93
N PRO A 113 0.59 10.08 -5.62
CA PRO A 113 -0.42 9.04 -5.56
C PRO A 113 -0.17 7.86 -6.50
N ALA A 114 -0.70 6.69 -6.13
CA ALA A 114 -0.97 5.57 -7.03
C ALA A 114 -2.45 5.19 -6.90
N LEU A 115 -3.06 4.69 -7.98
CA LEU A 115 -4.42 4.16 -7.94
C LEU A 115 -4.45 2.79 -7.27
N GLY A 116 -5.45 2.54 -6.44
CA GLY A 116 -5.79 1.22 -5.93
C GLY A 116 -6.90 0.52 -6.73
N ASN A 117 -7.19 -0.73 -6.39
CA ASN A 117 -8.16 -1.53 -7.14
C ASN A 117 -9.60 -1.08 -6.88
N HIS A 118 -9.88 -0.45 -5.73
CA HIS A 118 -11.17 0.20 -5.44
C HIS A 118 -11.28 1.60 -6.03
N ASP A 119 -10.20 2.23 -6.49
CA ASP A 119 -10.23 3.54 -7.17
C ASP A 119 -10.73 3.43 -8.63
N TYR A 120 -11.57 2.44 -8.94
CA TYR A 120 -12.21 2.24 -10.23
C TYR A 120 -13.63 1.69 -10.08
N TRP A 121 -14.48 1.94 -11.08
CA TRP A 121 -15.81 1.32 -11.14
C TRP A 121 -16.05 0.65 -12.50
N PRO A 122 -16.47 -0.63 -12.52
CA PRO A 122 -16.54 -1.54 -11.37
C PRO A 122 -15.16 -1.80 -10.75
N GLN A 123 -15.09 -2.06 -9.45
CA GLN A 123 -13.82 -2.31 -8.75
C GLN A 123 -12.98 -3.39 -9.44
N ASP A 124 -11.67 -3.29 -9.32
CA ASP A 124 -10.63 -4.15 -9.90
C ASP A 124 -10.47 -4.06 -11.43
N GLN A 125 -11.49 -3.62 -12.18
CA GLN A 125 -11.53 -3.69 -13.65
C GLN A 125 -10.79 -2.52 -14.34
N LEU A 126 -9.59 -2.19 -13.86
CA LEU A 126 -8.81 -1.08 -14.39
C LEU A 126 -8.35 -1.35 -15.84
N PRO A 127 -8.64 -0.46 -16.81
CA PRO A 127 -8.38 -0.70 -18.23
C PRO A 127 -6.97 -0.27 -18.65
N THR A 128 -6.58 -0.65 -19.87
CA THR A 128 -5.25 -0.37 -20.43
C THR A 128 -5.16 0.92 -21.24
N SER A 129 -6.22 1.73 -21.25
CA SER A 129 -6.30 2.99 -21.99
C SER A 129 -6.98 4.08 -21.18
N THR A 130 -6.89 5.32 -21.68
CA THR A 130 -7.58 6.49 -21.14
C THR A 130 -9.06 6.21 -20.91
N ASN A 131 -9.57 6.74 -19.80
CA ASN A 131 -10.94 6.59 -19.34
C ASN A 131 -11.30 7.73 -18.39
N ALA A 132 -12.58 7.85 -18.04
CA ALA A 132 -13.10 8.94 -17.21
C ALA A 132 -12.39 9.07 -15.85
N ILE A 133 -12.01 7.96 -15.21
CA ILE A 133 -11.32 7.97 -13.92
C ILE A 133 -9.87 8.42 -14.08
N TYR A 134 -9.13 7.89 -15.05
CA TYR A 134 -7.74 8.31 -15.32
C TYR A 134 -7.68 9.80 -15.69
N ASP A 135 -8.65 10.28 -16.48
CA ASP A 135 -8.79 11.69 -16.81
C ASP A 135 -9.11 12.55 -15.58
N ALA A 136 -9.98 12.07 -14.69
CA ALA A 136 -10.35 12.78 -13.47
C ALA A 136 -9.18 12.87 -12.49
N VAL A 137 -8.50 11.75 -12.19
CA VAL A 137 -7.37 11.75 -11.25
C VAL A 137 -6.18 12.52 -11.79
N ALA A 138 -5.94 12.50 -13.10
CA ALA A 138 -4.90 13.32 -13.70
C ALA A 138 -5.14 14.82 -13.55
N LYS A 139 -6.41 15.27 -13.62
CA LYS A 139 -6.79 16.66 -13.34
C LYS A 139 -6.69 16.99 -11.85
N LEU A 140 -7.14 16.07 -10.99
CA LEU A 140 -7.09 16.24 -9.54
C LEU A 140 -5.65 16.32 -9.02
N TRP A 141 -4.74 15.53 -9.59
CA TRP A 141 -3.36 15.38 -9.14
C TRP A 141 -2.36 16.22 -9.95
N SER A 142 -2.79 16.93 -11.00
CA SER A 142 -1.92 17.83 -11.76
C SER A 142 -1.18 18.88 -10.92
N PRO A 143 -1.68 19.37 -9.77
CA PRO A 143 -0.90 20.27 -8.92
C PRO A 143 0.39 19.65 -8.35
N TRP A 144 0.46 18.32 -8.27
CA TRP A 144 1.63 17.59 -7.74
C TRP A 144 2.54 17.01 -8.83
N LEU A 145 2.08 17.01 -10.08
CA LEU A 145 2.72 16.27 -11.18
C LEU A 145 3.15 17.22 -12.30
N ASN A 146 4.25 16.87 -12.98
CA ASN A 146 4.66 17.57 -14.19
C ASN A 146 3.79 17.14 -15.40
N PRO A 147 3.79 17.89 -16.52
CA PRO A 147 2.93 17.57 -17.67
C PRO A 147 3.14 16.18 -18.27
N GLU A 148 4.37 15.65 -18.23
CA GLU A 148 4.69 14.31 -18.73
C GLU A 148 4.08 13.20 -17.84
N ALA A 149 4.16 13.38 -16.52
CA ALA A 149 3.53 12.50 -15.55
C ALA A 149 2.00 12.54 -15.66
N VAL A 150 1.41 13.72 -15.84
CA VAL A 150 -0.03 13.87 -16.09
C VAL A 150 -0.44 13.11 -17.37
N ALA A 151 0.31 13.26 -18.45
CA ALA A 151 -0.02 12.61 -19.72
C ALA A 151 0.05 11.06 -19.65
N THR A 152 1.05 10.51 -18.96
CA THR A 152 1.17 9.06 -18.76
C THR A 152 0.10 8.52 -17.81
N LEU A 153 -0.21 9.27 -16.74
CA LEU A 153 -1.30 8.96 -15.81
C LEU A 153 -2.66 8.90 -16.54
N GLN A 154 -2.96 9.88 -17.41
CA GLN A 154 -4.18 9.87 -18.24
C GLN A 154 -4.24 8.67 -19.18
N LYS A 155 -3.10 8.19 -19.67
CA LYS A 155 -3.05 7.10 -20.64
C LYS A 155 -3.22 5.72 -20.01
N GLY A 156 -2.62 5.48 -18.84
CA GLY A 156 -2.53 4.13 -18.27
C GLY A 156 -2.57 4.03 -16.75
N GLY A 157 -2.81 5.13 -16.03
CA GLY A 157 -2.87 5.09 -14.56
C GLY A 157 -1.51 5.03 -13.86
N PHE A 158 -0.40 5.16 -14.59
CA PHE A 158 0.97 5.11 -14.07
C PHE A 158 1.78 6.32 -14.57
N TYR A 159 2.84 6.70 -13.85
CA TYR A 159 3.68 7.84 -14.22
C TYR A 159 5.06 7.81 -13.54
N SER A 160 5.99 8.64 -14.00
CA SER A 160 7.22 8.91 -13.27
C SER A 160 7.60 10.38 -13.32
N LEU A 161 8.34 10.85 -12.32
CA LEU A 161 8.90 12.20 -12.28
C LEU A 161 10.10 12.26 -11.33
N VAL A 162 10.98 13.23 -11.59
CA VAL A 162 12.06 13.57 -10.66
C VAL A 162 11.48 14.41 -9.53
N ILE A 163 11.53 13.88 -8.31
CA ILE A 163 10.90 14.49 -7.12
C ILE A 163 11.90 15.28 -6.28
N LYS A 164 13.19 14.94 -6.40
CA LYS A 164 14.34 15.67 -5.82
C LYS A 164 15.54 15.50 -6.76
N PRO A 165 16.58 16.36 -6.70
CA PRO A 165 17.79 16.18 -7.51
C PRO A 165 18.39 14.77 -7.35
N GLY A 166 18.39 13.98 -8.42
CA GLY A 166 18.89 12.61 -8.37
C GLY A 166 17.95 11.57 -7.74
N LEU A 167 16.68 11.90 -7.46
CA LEU A 167 15.65 10.95 -7.03
C LEU A 167 14.43 11.02 -7.95
N ARG A 168 14.15 9.90 -8.63
CA ARG A 168 12.92 9.67 -9.39
C ARG A 168 11.94 8.85 -8.56
N LEU A 169 10.67 9.22 -8.65
CA LEU A 169 9.56 8.39 -8.21
C LEU A 169 8.88 7.78 -9.43
N VAL A 170 8.57 6.48 -9.33
CA VAL A 170 7.82 5.71 -10.32
C VAL A 170 6.55 5.23 -9.64
N SER A 171 5.39 5.70 -10.11
CA SER A 171 4.07 5.26 -9.66
C SER A 171 3.50 4.26 -10.65
N LEU A 172 3.37 3.01 -10.23
CA LEU A 172 2.86 1.91 -11.05
C LEU A 172 1.37 1.69 -10.84
N ASN A 173 0.71 1.28 -11.92
CA ASN A 173 -0.65 0.76 -11.89
C ASN A 173 -0.58 -0.78 -11.86
N THR A 174 -0.29 -1.35 -10.69
CA THR A 174 -0.23 -2.81 -10.51
C THR A 174 -1.61 -3.47 -10.49
N ASN A 175 -2.69 -2.69 -10.45
CA ASN A 175 -4.05 -3.21 -10.59
C ASN A 175 -4.30 -3.81 -11.98
N LEU A 176 -3.54 -3.39 -13.01
CA LEU A 176 -3.54 -4.06 -14.31
C LEU A 176 -3.10 -5.53 -14.22
N TYR A 177 -2.32 -5.88 -13.19
CA TYR A 177 -1.80 -7.22 -12.99
C TYR A 177 -2.63 -8.02 -11.96
N TYR A 178 -3.57 -7.36 -11.28
CA TYR A 178 -4.34 -7.96 -10.19
C TYR A 178 -5.20 -9.11 -10.68
N SER A 179 -5.19 -10.23 -9.95
CA SER A 179 -5.82 -11.48 -10.39
C SER A 179 -7.33 -11.36 -10.72
N PRO A 180 -8.12 -10.56 -9.98
CA PRO A 180 -9.52 -10.26 -10.33
C PRO A 180 -9.77 -9.39 -11.57
N ASN A 181 -8.77 -8.66 -12.07
CA ASN A 181 -8.97 -7.72 -13.19
C ASN A 181 -9.18 -8.48 -14.52
N GLN A 182 -10.42 -8.63 -14.97
CA GLN A 182 -10.74 -9.39 -16.18
C GLN A 182 -10.34 -8.65 -17.46
N VAL A 183 -10.13 -7.33 -17.40
CA VAL A 183 -9.79 -6.51 -18.57
C VAL A 183 -8.42 -6.86 -19.15
N THR A 184 -7.51 -7.36 -18.32
CA THR A 184 -6.12 -7.63 -18.69
C THR A 184 -5.78 -9.10 -18.85
N VAL A 185 -6.79 -9.98 -18.90
CA VAL A 185 -6.61 -11.40 -19.16
C VAL A 185 -6.00 -11.61 -20.55
N ASN A 186 -5.02 -12.52 -20.66
CA ASN A 186 -4.29 -12.86 -21.90
C ASN A 186 -3.51 -11.71 -22.55
N MET A 187 -3.26 -10.60 -21.83
CA MET A 187 -2.33 -9.57 -22.27
C MET A 187 -0.90 -9.91 -21.80
N THR A 188 0.11 -9.57 -22.60
CA THR A 188 1.51 -9.80 -22.22
C THR A 188 2.12 -8.60 -21.52
N ASP A 189 1.71 -7.38 -21.91
CA ASP A 189 2.13 -6.12 -21.32
C ASP A 189 0.96 -5.12 -21.30
N PRO A 190 0.04 -5.24 -20.31
CA PRO A 190 -1.08 -4.32 -20.16
C PRO A 190 -0.63 -2.85 -20.15
N ALA A 191 -1.19 -2.06 -21.08
CA ALA A 191 -0.86 -0.65 -21.30
C ALA A 191 0.61 -0.34 -21.68
N GLY A 192 1.42 -1.36 -22.02
CA GLY A 192 2.85 -1.20 -22.30
C GLY A 192 3.68 -0.83 -21.06
N GLN A 193 3.16 -1.09 -19.86
CA GLN A 193 3.74 -0.62 -18.60
C GLN A 193 5.06 -1.33 -18.25
N PHE A 194 5.25 -2.61 -18.62
CA PHE A 194 6.54 -3.29 -18.42
C PHE A 194 7.64 -2.73 -19.32
N GLN A 195 7.33 -2.48 -20.59
CA GLN A 195 8.26 -1.81 -21.49
C GLN A 195 8.60 -0.41 -20.94
N TRP A 196 7.58 0.40 -20.64
CA TRP A 196 7.75 1.74 -20.09
C TRP A 196 8.56 1.77 -18.79
N LEU A 197 8.35 0.80 -17.90
CA LEU A 197 9.08 0.68 -16.64
C LEU A 197 10.58 0.44 -16.89
N GLN A 198 10.91 -0.51 -17.77
CA GLN A 198 12.31 -0.81 -18.09
C GLN A 198 13.00 0.40 -18.73
N GLU A 199 12.35 1.08 -19.67
CA GLU A 199 12.86 2.31 -20.28
C GLU A 199 13.07 3.42 -19.24
N THR A 200 12.14 3.57 -18.30
CA THR A 200 12.24 4.57 -17.22
C THR A 200 13.38 4.26 -16.26
N LEU A 201 13.56 3.00 -15.87
CA LEU A 201 14.65 2.59 -14.97
C LEU A 201 16.02 2.71 -15.63
N GLU A 202 16.11 2.34 -16.91
CA GLU A 202 17.33 2.52 -17.71
C GLU A 202 17.70 4.00 -17.85
N LEU A 203 16.71 4.86 -18.13
CA LEU A 203 16.90 6.31 -18.18
C LEU A 203 17.40 6.86 -16.84
N SER A 204 16.82 6.42 -15.72
CA SER A 204 17.29 6.82 -14.39
C SER A 204 18.73 6.41 -14.14
N ARG A 205 19.12 5.18 -14.51
CA ARG A 205 20.51 4.71 -14.39
C ARG A 205 21.47 5.57 -15.21
N GLN A 206 21.13 5.89 -16.46
CA GLN A 206 21.92 6.77 -17.33
C GLN A 206 22.07 8.19 -16.76
N LYS A 207 21.03 8.69 -16.08
CA LYS A 207 21.02 9.99 -15.42
C LYS A 207 21.58 9.96 -13.99
N LEU A 208 22.07 8.82 -13.52
CA LEU A 208 22.55 8.61 -12.15
C LEU A 208 21.49 8.95 -11.08
N GLU A 209 20.22 8.77 -11.41
CA GLU A 209 19.09 8.94 -10.50
C GLU A 209 18.87 7.65 -9.68
N LYS A 210 18.53 7.83 -8.40
CA LYS A 210 17.93 6.79 -7.57
C LYS A 210 16.44 6.72 -7.81
N VAL A 211 15.84 5.55 -7.54
CA VAL A 211 14.43 5.31 -7.82
C VAL A 211 13.71 4.82 -6.57
N TYR A 212 12.58 5.45 -6.26
CA TYR A 212 11.54 4.87 -5.41
C TYR A 212 10.37 4.41 -6.29
N VAL A 213 9.88 3.21 -6.02
CA VAL A 213 8.71 2.64 -6.71
C VAL A 213 7.55 2.64 -5.74
N ILE A 214 6.41 3.20 -6.17
CA ILE A 214 5.16 3.13 -5.44
C ILE A 214 4.14 2.38 -6.29
N ALA A 215 3.32 1.54 -5.69
CA ALA A 215 2.17 0.94 -6.33
C ALA A 215 1.14 0.52 -5.29
N HIS A 216 -0.02 0.07 -5.72
CA HIS A 216 -1.05 -0.39 -4.79
C HIS A 216 -0.90 -1.87 -4.46
N VAL A 217 -1.24 -2.76 -5.40
CA VAL A 217 -1.12 -4.21 -5.23
C VAL A 217 0.35 -4.62 -5.21
N PRO A 218 0.84 -5.28 -4.15
CA PRO A 218 2.24 -5.69 -4.06
C PRO A 218 2.57 -6.83 -5.02
N ILE A 219 3.82 -6.86 -5.46
CA ILE A 219 4.42 -8.07 -5.99
C ILE A 219 4.62 -9.08 -4.85
N GLY A 220 4.69 -10.34 -5.21
CA GLY A 220 5.01 -11.42 -4.32
C GLY A 220 3.82 -12.20 -3.77
N TYR A 221 4.15 -13.08 -2.84
CA TYR A 221 3.18 -13.98 -2.23
C TYR A 221 2.46 -13.29 -1.08
N LEU A 222 1.22 -13.69 -0.85
CA LEU A 222 0.42 -13.22 0.28
C LEU A 222 0.87 -13.92 1.56
N PRO A 223 1.24 -13.20 2.63
CA PRO A 223 1.79 -13.78 3.87
C PRO A 223 0.76 -14.53 4.73
N TYR A 224 -0.46 -14.68 4.23
CA TYR A 224 -1.58 -15.38 4.87
C TYR A 224 -2.20 -16.46 3.98
N ALA A 225 -1.65 -16.69 2.78
CA ALA A 225 -2.11 -17.71 1.85
C ALA A 225 -0.94 -18.55 1.32
N ILE A 226 -1.20 -19.83 1.03
CA ILE A 226 -0.18 -20.75 0.52
C ILE A 226 -0.04 -20.56 -0.99
N ASN A 227 1.19 -20.36 -1.46
CA ASN A 227 1.55 -20.29 -2.88
C ASN A 227 0.62 -19.39 -3.73
N THR A 228 0.14 -18.29 -3.13
CA THR A 228 -0.81 -17.37 -3.78
C THR A 228 -0.19 -15.99 -3.87
N THR A 229 -0.08 -15.45 -5.08
CA THR A 229 0.35 -14.08 -5.36
C THR A 229 -0.87 -13.17 -5.49
N ALA A 230 -0.73 -11.87 -5.15
CA ALA A 230 -1.82 -10.91 -5.28
C ALA A 230 -2.10 -10.58 -6.76
N VAL A 231 -1.04 -10.24 -7.49
CA VAL A 231 -1.04 -10.13 -8.95
C VAL A 231 -0.87 -11.52 -9.58
N ARG A 232 -1.30 -11.69 -10.84
CA ARG A 232 -1.13 -12.97 -11.55
C ARG A 232 0.34 -13.38 -11.61
N GLU A 233 0.60 -14.68 -11.48
CA GLU A 233 1.95 -15.24 -11.36
C GLU A 233 2.89 -14.80 -12.50
N SER A 234 2.44 -14.83 -13.75
CA SER A 234 3.26 -14.39 -14.89
C SER A 234 3.68 -12.92 -14.82
N TYR A 235 2.80 -12.05 -14.35
CA TYR A 235 3.10 -10.63 -14.14
C TYR A 235 3.99 -10.42 -12.92
N ASN A 236 3.79 -11.20 -11.85
CA ASN A 236 4.66 -11.21 -10.69
C ASN A 236 6.10 -11.55 -11.09
N GLU A 237 6.31 -12.64 -11.83
CA GLU A 237 7.62 -13.08 -12.30
C GLU A 237 8.29 -12.02 -13.20
N GLN A 238 7.52 -11.40 -14.08
CA GLN A 238 8.03 -10.35 -14.96
C GLN A 238 8.49 -9.12 -14.16
N LEU A 239 7.73 -8.66 -13.17
CA LEU A 239 8.15 -7.55 -12.30
C LEU A 239 9.37 -7.91 -11.45
N VAL A 240 9.39 -9.11 -10.87
CA VAL A 240 10.55 -9.62 -10.11
C VAL A 240 11.81 -9.62 -10.98
N LYS A 241 11.70 -10.07 -12.23
CA LYS A 241 12.81 -10.06 -13.20
C LYS A 241 13.29 -8.63 -13.49
N ILE A 242 12.36 -7.70 -13.73
CA ILE A 242 12.69 -6.29 -13.96
C ILE A 242 13.43 -5.72 -12.74
N PHE A 243 12.87 -5.86 -11.53
CA PHE A 243 13.49 -5.29 -10.32
C PHE A 243 14.81 -5.95 -9.93
N ARG A 244 15.07 -7.20 -10.29
CA ARG A 244 16.41 -7.80 -10.17
C ARG A 244 17.41 -7.15 -11.11
N ASN A 245 17.04 -6.94 -12.36
CA ASN A 245 17.89 -6.28 -13.37
C ASN A 245 18.16 -4.80 -13.03
N TYR A 246 17.24 -4.17 -12.30
CA TYR A 246 17.31 -2.79 -11.83
C TYR A 246 17.37 -2.71 -10.29
N SER A 247 18.27 -3.49 -9.70
CA SER A 247 18.47 -3.56 -8.25
C SER A 247 18.96 -2.26 -7.59
N ASP A 248 19.27 -1.23 -8.38
CA ASP A 248 19.61 0.12 -7.92
C ASP A 248 18.41 0.94 -7.42
N VAL A 249 17.18 0.44 -7.59
CA VAL A 249 15.97 0.93 -6.90
C VAL A 249 16.21 0.94 -5.38
N GLN A 250 15.93 2.06 -4.71
CA GLN A 250 16.24 2.24 -3.29
C GLN A 250 15.13 1.75 -2.35
N GLY A 251 13.92 1.54 -2.86
CA GLY A 251 12.80 1.03 -2.09
C GLY A 251 11.53 0.92 -2.91
N GLN A 252 10.70 -0.07 -2.56
CA GLN A 252 9.38 -0.27 -3.14
C GLN A 252 8.30 -0.18 -2.05
N PHE A 253 7.24 0.58 -2.31
CA PHE A 253 6.23 0.93 -1.32
C PHE A 253 4.85 0.57 -1.86
N TYR A 254 4.18 -0.33 -1.14
CA TYR A 254 2.89 -0.91 -1.52
C TYR A 254 1.87 -0.79 -0.39
N GLY A 255 0.63 -1.17 -0.71
CA GLY A 255 -0.45 -1.30 0.24
C GLY A 255 -1.30 -2.53 -0.04
N HIS A 256 -2.60 -2.33 -0.29
CA HIS A 256 -3.59 -3.35 -0.65
C HIS A 256 -3.90 -4.41 0.43
N THR A 257 -2.90 -4.99 1.08
CA THR A 257 -3.10 -6.13 1.99
C THR A 257 -3.67 -5.75 3.35
N HIS A 258 -3.65 -4.46 3.68
CA HIS A 258 -3.99 -3.90 5.00
C HIS A 258 -3.10 -4.41 6.13
N ARG A 259 -1.93 -4.98 5.82
CA ARG A 259 -1.02 -5.57 6.81
C ARG A 259 0.35 -4.93 6.75
N ASP A 260 1.00 -4.87 7.90
CA ASP A 260 2.39 -4.47 8.00
C ASP A 260 3.27 -5.65 7.55
N SER A 261 3.84 -5.56 6.36
CA SER A 261 4.71 -6.63 5.85
C SER A 261 5.93 -6.07 5.15
N ILE A 262 7.01 -6.84 5.23
CA ILE A 262 8.28 -6.54 4.56
C ILE A 262 8.64 -7.76 3.73
N MET A 263 9.12 -7.53 2.52
CA MET A 263 9.70 -8.54 1.64
C MET A 263 11.08 -8.07 1.19
N VAL A 264 11.98 -9.03 0.96
CA VAL A 264 13.35 -8.72 0.51
C VAL A 264 13.64 -9.48 -0.76
N LEU A 265 13.76 -8.74 -1.86
CA LEU A 265 14.12 -9.31 -3.15
C LEU A 265 15.59 -9.72 -3.14
N LEU A 266 15.82 -10.99 -3.47
CA LEU A 266 17.14 -11.58 -3.64
C LEU A 266 17.53 -11.62 -5.13
N ASP A 267 18.82 -11.49 -5.40
CA ASP A 267 19.39 -11.79 -6.72
C ASP A 267 19.53 -13.30 -6.95
N HIS A 268 20.07 -13.68 -8.12
CA HIS A 268 20.26 -15.08 -8.49
C HIS A 268 21.30 -15.81 -7.64
N GLN A 269 22.11 -15.09 -6.86
CA GLN A 269 23.09 -15.63 -5.92
C GLN A 269 22.57 -15.65 -4.48
N GLY A 270 21.30 -15.28 -4.26
CA GLY A 270 20.68 -15.23 -2.94
C GLY A 270 21.06 -14.00 -2.11
N LYS A 271 21.68 -12.97 -2.71
CA LYS A 271 22.03 -11.74 -2.02
C LYS A 271 20.84 -10.76 -2.02
N PRO A 272 20.53 -10.11 -0.89
CA PRO A 272 19.53 -9.04 -0.84
C PRO A 272 19.89 -7.89 -1.77
N VAL A 273 18.96 -7.53 -2.65
CA VAL A 273 19.13 -6.44 -3.61
C VAL A 273 18.07 -5.35 -3.48
N ASN A 274 16.88 -5.65 -2.96
CA ASN A 274 15.80 -4.66 -2.86
C ASN A 274 14.91 -4.91 -1.64
N SER A 275 14.53 -3.84 -0.95
CA SER A 275 13.59 -3.88 0.17
C SER A 275 12.21 -3.43 -0.29
N ILE A 276 11.20 -4.23 0.04
CA ILE A 276 9.81 -4.01 -0.33
C ILE A 276 8.99 -3.85 0.95
N PHE A 277 8.20 -2.78 1.01
CA PHE A 277 7.40 -2.43 2.16
C PHE A 277 5.93 -2.43 1.79
N VAL A 278 5.14 -3.18 2.55
CA VAL A 278 3.69 -3.14 2.49
C VAL A 278 3.20 -2.45 3.76
N THR A 279 2.53 -1.32 3.58
CA THR A 279 2.04 -0.49 4.68
C THR A 279 0.63 -0.93 5.06
N PRO A 280 0.32 -1.02 6.37
CA PRO A 280 -1.03 -1.34 6.80
C PRO A 280 -2.03 -0.25 6.43
N ALA A 281 -3.31 -0.59 6.50
CA ALA A 281 -4.39 0.33 6.15
C ALA A 281 -4.72 1.33 7.25
N VAL A 282 -5.35 2.45 6.86
CA VAL A 282 -6.10 3.28 7.82
C VAL A 282 -7.44 2.61 8.13
N THR A 283 -8.11 2.02 7.14
CA THR A 283 -9.34 1.26 7.43
C THR A 283 -9.04 0.06 8.35
N PRO A 284 -9.88 -0.17 9.38
CA PRO A 284 -9.78 -1.34 10.24
C PRO A 284 -10.67 -2.49 9.75
N ILE A 285 -11.25 -2.40 8.55
CA ILE A 285 -12.20 -3.41 8.08
C ILE A 285 -11.56 -4.79 7.99
N LYS A 286 -12.28 -5.79 8.48
CA LYS A 286 -12.08 -7.20 8.18
C LYS A 286 -13.40 -7.84 7.78
N SER A 287 -13.32 -8.88 6.96
CA SER A 287 -14.48 -9.74 6.72
C SER A 287 -14.83 -10.56 7.97
N LEU A 288 -16.08 -11.07 8.05
CA LEU A 288 -16.51 -11.90 9.19
C LEU A 288 -15.66 -13.16 9.38
N LEU A 289 -15.29 -13.81 8.28
CA LEU A 289 -14.50 -15.04 8.28
C LEU A 289 -13.01 -14.79 8.49
N GLU A 290 -12.56 -13.54 8.36
CA GLU A 290 -11.17 -13.21 8.61
C GLU A 290 -10.89 -13.23 10.11
N PRO A 291 -9.83 -13.94 10.52
CA PRO A 291 -9.65 -14.22 11.92
C PRO A 291 -9.05 -13.02 12.66
N PHE A 292 -8.40 -12.07 11.98
CA PHE A 292 -7.84 -10.85 12.54
C PHE A 292 -8.09 -9.66 11.60
N SER A 293 -8.09 -8.45 12.18
CA SER A 293 -7.98 -7.21 11.43
C SER A 293 -6.63 -6.53 11.66
N ASN A 294 -6.52 -5.26 11.29
CA ASN A 294 -5.49 -4.32 11.69
C ASN A 294 -6.13 -3.14 12.46
N ASN A 295 -5.38 -2.58 13.41
CA ASN A 295 -5.65 -1.22 13.83
C ASN A 295 -5.33 -0.23 12.67
N PRO A 296 -5.97 0.95 12.64
CA PRO A 296 -5.61 2.02 11.71
C PRO A 296 -4.13 2.41 11.85
N GLY A 297 -3.37 2.35 10.75
CA GLY A 297 -1.93 2.58 10.73
C GLY A 297 -1.49 3.69 9.77
N ILE A 298 -0.44 4.41 10.17
CA ILE A 298 0.27 5.40 9.33
C ILE A 298 1.79 5.18 9.47
N ARG A 299 2.56 5.47 8.42
CA ARG A 299 3.99 5.16 8.41
C ARG A 299 4.85 6.30 7.88
N ALA A 300 5.87 6.67 8.64
CA ALA A 300 6.94 7.53 8.19
C ALA A 300 8.22 6.75 7.91
N TYR A 301 8.98 7.22 6.93
CA TYR A 301 10.25 6.64 6.51
C TYR A 301 11.35 7.67 6.69
N LEU A 302 12.42 7.28 7.38
CA LEU A 302 13.64 8.04 7.47
C LEU A 302 14.57 7.61 6.33
N TYR A 303 15.11 8.57 5.60
CA TYR A 303 16.02 8.30 4.49
C TYR A 303 17.24 9.23 4.50
N HIS A 304 18.31 8.77 3.87
CA HIS A 304 19.54 9.52 3.75
C HIS A 304 19.46 10.49 2.56
N PRO A 305 19.69 11.81 2.77
CA PRO A 305 19.37 12.83 1.76
C PRO A 305 20.25 12.79 0.50
N GLU A 306 21.42 12.16 0.55
CA GLU A 306 22.37 12.16 -0.57
C GLU A 306 22.26 10.93 -1.47
N ASN A 307 22.01 9.75 -0.90
CA ASN A 307 21.98 8.48 -1.63
C ASN A 307 20.61 7.82 -1.62
N TYR A 308 19.63 8.44 -0.94
CA TYR A 308 18.24 8.01 -0.85
C TYR A 308 18.04 6.61 -0.25
N ALA A 309 19.03 6.08 0.46
CA ALA A 309 18.89 4.84 1.20
C ALA A 309 17.92 5.03 2.36
N LEU A 310 17.03 4.05 2.57
CA LEU A 310 16.14 4.01 3.73
C LEU A 310 16.95 3.65 4.98
N LEU A 311 16.75 4.44 6.03
CA LEU A 311 17.46 4.33 7.30
C LEU A 311 16.59 3.70 8.38
N ASP A 312 15.31 4.08 8.45
CA ASP A 312 14.40 3.61 9.51
C ASP A 312 12.93 3.75 9.09
N ILE A 313 12.05 3.04 9.80
CA ILE A 313 10.61 3.05 9.62
C ILE A 313 9.94 3.34 10.95
N TRP A 314 9.07 4.34 10.94
CA TRP A 314 8.30 4.78 12.09
C TRP A 314 6.84 4.46 11.83
N GLN A 315 6.40 3.32 12.35
CA GLN A 315 5.00 2.93 12.34
C GLN A 315 4.27 3.60 13.51
N VAL A 316 3.11 4.18 13.24
CA VAL A 316 2.19 4.71 14.25
C VAL A 316 0.81 4.11 13.98
N TYR A 317 0.02 3.91 15.02
CA TYR A 317 -1.31 3.35 14.87
C TYR A 317 -2.29 3.93 15.89
N LEU A 318 -3.57 3.91 15.56
CA LEU A 318 -4.66 4.17 16.49
C LEU A 318 -5.07 2.84 17.11
N ASN A 319 -4.97 2.67 18.43
CA ASN A 319 -5.66 1.56 19.07
C ASN A 319 -7.16 1.85 18.95
N LEU A 320 -7.87 1.16 18.05
CA LEU A 320 -9.27 1.48 17.74
C LEU A 320 -10.19 1.28 18.95
N THR A 321 -9.91 0.28 19.78
CA THR A 321 -10.68 -0.02 21.00
C THR A 321 -10.50 1.06 22.07
N GLU A 322 -9.29 1.60 22.22
CA GLU A 322 -8.97 2.64 23.20
C GLU A 322 -9.12 4.06 22.64
N GLU A 323 -9.30 4.20 21.33
CA GLU A 323 -9.35 5.47 20.60
C GLU A 323 -8.11 6.37 20.82
N THR A 324 -6.92 5.76 20.95
CA THR A 324 -5.65 6.49 21.20
C THR A 324 -4.55 6.20 20.17
N TRP A 325 -3.86 7.26 19.73
CA TRP A 325 -2.72 7.13 18.82
C TRP A 325 -1.45 6.73 19.59
N ASN A 326 -0.88 5.61 19.20
CA ASN A 326 0.28 5.00 19.83
C ASN A 326 1.43 4.88 18.84
N LYS A 327 2.66 5.09 19.33
CA LYS A 327 3.87 4.80 18.56
C LYS A 327 4.02 3.28 18.47
N GLY A 328 4.05 2.77 17.24
CA GLY A 328 4.49 1.41 16.96
C GLY A 328 5.98 1.25 17.24
N GLN A 329 6.46 0.02 17.31
CA GLN A 329 7.88 -0.24 17.52
C GLN A 329 8.65 -0.11 16.21
N SER A 330 9.71 0.71 16.20
CA SER A 330 10.65 0.80 15.09
C SER A 330 11.65 -0.37 15.09
N GLY A 331 12.24 -0.63 13.92
CA GLY A 331 13.24 -1.68 13.76
C GLY A 331 13.78 -1.73 12.33
N THR A 332 15.06 -2.10 12.19
CA THR A 332 15.68 -2.27 10.87
C THR A 332 15.28 -3.60 10.24
N CYS A 333 15.05 -3.61 8.92
CA CYS A 333 14.66 -4.83 8.18
C CYS A 333 15.64 -5.99 8.38
N MET A 334 16.94 -5.69 8.46
CA MET A 334 17.99 -6.70 8.59
C MET A 334 17.89 -7.48 9.92
N ASN A 335 17.57 -6.81 11.03
CA ASN A 335 17.40 -7.45 12.33
C ASN A 335 16.12 -8.29 12.39
N LEU A 336 15.09 -7.90 11.65
CA LEU A 336 13.86 -8.68 11.48
C LEU A 336 14.14 -9.98 10.72
N LEU A 337 14.80 -9.93 9.56
CA LEU A 337 15.07 -11.11 8.71
C LEU A 337 15.84 -12.21 9.44
N LEU A 338 16.95 -11.85 10.11
CA LEU A 338 17.79 -12.83 10.82
C LEU A 338 17.12 -13.40 12.08
N GLY A 339 16.18 -12.65 12.66
CA GLY A 339 15.50 -13.04 13.89
C GLY A 339 14.27 -13.92 13.67
N VAL A 340 13.52 -13.74 12.59
CA VAL A 340 12.21 -14.41 12.39
C VAL A 340 12.31 -15.92 12.15
N GLU A 341 13.41 -16.39 11.55
CA GLU A 341 13.61 -17.79 11.19
C GLU A 341 13.89 -18.70 12.41
N GLN A 342 14.32 -18.12 13.53
CA GLN A 342 14.70 -18.90 14.71
C GLN A 342 13.47 -19.64 15.31
N PRO A 343 13.63 -20.91 15.75
CA PRO A 343 12.62 -21.61 16.52
C PRO A 343 12.23 -20.80 17.77
N GLN A 344 10.93 -20.69 18.07
CA GLN A 344 10.42 -19.89 19.22
C GLN A 344 10.94 -18.44 19.28
N SER A 345 11.09 -17.81 18.11
CA SER A 345 11.57 -16.44 18.00
C SER A 345 10.61 -15.40 18.56
N LYS A 346 11.02 -14.72 19.65
CA LYS A 346 10.36 -13.49 20.14
C LYS A 346 10.36 -12.36 19.10
N VAL A 347 11.32 -12.38 18.15
CA VAL A 347 11.37 -11.43 17.04
C VAL A 347 10.23 -11.71 16.06
N PHE A 348 9.93 -12.98 15.80
CA PHE A 348 8.77 -13.37 15.00
C PHE A 348 7.45 -13.01 15.67
N ASP A 349 7.30 -13.28 16.97
CA ASP A 349 6.06 -12.93 17.68
C ASP A 349 5.81 -11.42 17.64
N LYS A 350 6.89 -10.62 17.79
CA LYS A 350 6.82 -9.17 17.62
C LYS A 350 6.46 -8.77 16.19
N TYR A 351 7.07 -9.39 15.18
CA TYR A 351 6.73 -9.15 13.78
C TYR A 351 5.25 -9.46 13.50
N PHE A 352 4.75 -10.60 13.96
CA PHE A 352 3.37 -11.03 13.74
C PHE A 352 2.36 -10.13 14.47
N ASN A 353 2.70 -9.63 15.66
CA ASN A 353 1.89 -8.61 16.32
C ASN A 353 1.83 -7.30 15.50
N ASN A 354 2.97 -6.85 14.98
CA ASN A 354 3.03 -5.66 14.12
C ASN A 354 2.31 -5.88 12.78
N PHE A 355 2.35 -7.09 12.22
CA PHE A 355 1.65 -7.48 10.99
C PHE A 355 0.15 -7.14 11.05
N MET A 356 -0.47 -7.32 12.22
CA MET A 356 -1.86 -6.95 12.52
C MET A 356 -1.98 -5.57 13.18
N VAL A 357 -0.92 -4.76 13.18
CA VAL A 357 -0.87 -3.43 13.80
C VAL A 357 -1.30 -3.46 15.28
N SER A 358 -0.81 -4.46 16.02
CA SER A 358 -1.14 -4.66 17.43
C SER A 358 -2.65 -4.81 17.71
N TYR A 359 -3.43 -5.27 16.73
CA TYR A 359 -4.87 -5.53 16.87
C TYR A 359 -5.19 -6.47 18.04
N ASN A 360 -4.43 -7.56 18.18
CA ASN A 360 -4.63 -8.54 19.24
C ASN A 360 -3.29 -9.15 19.69
N LEU A 361 -2.80 -8.73 20.85
CA LEU A 361 -1.51 -9.15 21.41
C LEU A 361 -1.52 -10.59 21.96
N ASN A 362 -2.70 -11.17 22.19
CA ASN A 362 -2.83 -12.54 22.69
C ASN A 362 -2.78 -13.58 21.58
N ARG A 363 -2.76 -13.14 20.32
CA ARG A 363 -2.78 -14.04 19.18
C ARG A 363 -1.37 -14.47 18.81
N THR A 364 -1.17 -15.79 18.75
CA THR A 364 0.09 -16.39 18.31
C THR A 364 -0.02 -16.93 16.88
N CYS A 365 1.15 -17.09 16.25
CA CYS A 365 1.28 -17.67 14.91
C CYS A 365 2.35 -18.76 14.97
N GLU A 366 1.90 -20.01 14.98
CA GLU A 366 2.76 -21.18 15.11
C GLU A 366 2.52 -22.15 13.94
N GLY A 367 3.40 -23.15 13.81
CA GLY A 367 3.30 -24.17 12.77
C GLY A 367 3.21 -23.57 11.37
N SER A 368 2.15 -23.95 10.62
CA SER A 368 1.93 -23.50 9.25
C SER A 368 1.79 -21.99 9.10
N CYS A 369 1.20 -21.29 10.08
CA CYS A 369 1.08 -19.84 10.05
C CYS A 369 2.48 -19.18 9.98
N LYS A 370 3.39 -19.61 10.86
CA LYS A 370 4.76 -19.09 10.89
C LYS A 370 5.52 -19.44 9.62
N THR A 371 5.38 -20.68 9.13
CA THR A 371 6.02 -21.12 7.89
C THR A 371 5.61 -20.24 6.71
N ILE A 372 4.31 -19.96 6.54
CA ILE A 372 3.82 -19.10 5.46
C ILE A 372 4.41 -17.68 5.60
N GLN A 373 4.29 -17.06 6.77
CA GLN A 373 4.79 -15.71 7.02
C GLN A 373 6.30 -15.57 6.75
N VAL A 374 7.11 -16.48 7.30
CA VAL A 374 8.58 -16.44 7.14
C VAL A 374 8.99 -16.71 5.69
N THR A 375 8.35 -17.66 5.01
CA THR A 375 8.67 -17.97 3.61
C THR A 375 8.40 -16.77 2.72
N VAL A 376 7.28 -16.08 2.92
CA VAL A 376 6.92 -14.89 2.14
C VAL A 376 7.84 -13.70 2.44
N SER A 377 8.15 -13.45 3.71
CA SER A 377 8.94 -12.28 4.12
C SER A 377 10.44 -12.41 3.87
N VAL A 378 11.01 -13.62 4.00
CA VAL A 378 12.46 -13.86 3.95
C VAL A 378 12.91 -14.51 2.65
N HIS A 379 12.11 -15.45 2.11
CA HIS A 379 12.50 -16.27 0.96
C HIS A 379 11.91 -15.73 -0.35
N PHE A 380 11.97 -14.42 -0.59
CA PHE A 380 11.48 -13.83 -1.83
C PHE A 380 12.37 -14.24 -3.03
N PHE A 381 12.11 -15.45 -3.52
CA PHE A 381 12.69 -16.24 -4.60
C PHE A 381 14.23 -16.31 -4.65
N ILE A 382 14.76 -17.52 -4.42
CA ILE A 382 15.73 -18.11 -5.33
C ILE A 382 14.88 -18.76 -6.43
N SER A 383 14.92 -18.26 -7.67
CA SER A 383 14.36 -19.03 -8.79
C SER A 383 15.34 -20.17 -9.11
N SER A 384 15.15 -21.30 -8.48
CA SER A 384 15.65 -22.57 -8.97
C SER A 384 14.50 -23.55 -8.85
N GLY A 385 14.10 -24.13 -9.99
CA GLY A 385 12.94 -25.01 -10.12
C GLY A 385 12.77 -25.92 -8.91
N VAL A 386 11.58 -25.88 -8.35
CA VAL A 386 11.18 -26.75 -7.25
C VAL A 386 10.53 -27.97 -7.89
N ASP A 387 11.35 -29.00 -8.14
CA ASP A 387 10.98 -30.33 -7.69
C ASP A 387 11.14 -30.32 -6.16
N ALA A 388 10.02 -30.37 -5.44
CA ALA A 388 9.94 -30.79 -4.04
C ALA A 388 8.67 -31.62 -3.84
#